data_AF-B4K264-F1
#
_entry.id   AF-B4K264-F1
#
_cell.length_a   1.000
_cell.length_b   1.000
_cell.length_c   1.000
_cell.angle_alpha   90.00
_cell.angle_beta   90.00
_cell.angle_gamma   90.00
#
_symmetry.space_group_name_H-M   'P 1'
#
loop_
_entity.id
_entity.type
_entity.pdbx_description
1 polymer ?
#
loop_
_entity_poly.entity_id
_entity_poly.type
_entity_poly.pdbx_seq_one_letter_code
_entity_poly.pdbx_strand_id
1 'polypeptide(L)'
;MARRGAASHLAVICSLLVFIAISTSLCSAATYQSRPAFPAQTGPVQPSIGGNSKQPARRVMHPAFANAGRSPGLEIWRIENFEPVPYPPNNYGKFYTGDSFIILNTRENPKSKELSWDVHFWLGSETSTDEAGAAAILTVQLDDILNGGPVQHREVQDHESQLFLGYFKNGVRYEQGGVGSGFKHVETNAQGEKRESLRFIDEQG
;
A
#
# COMPACT_ATOMS: atom_id res chain seq x y z
N MET A 1 20.27 -66.09 2.77
CA MET A 1 20.99 -64.89 3.26
C MET A 1 21.56 -64.19 2.04
N ALA A 2 21.04 -63.00 1.70
CA ALA A 2 21.11 -62.42 0.37
C ALA A 2 22.19 -61.32 0.24
N ARG A 3 22.79 -61.29 -0.96
CA ARG A 3 23.31 -60.14 -1.73
C ARG A 3 24.51 -59.36 -1.17
N ARG A 4 25.63 -59.43 -1.91
CA ARG A 4 26.56 -58.31 -2.10
C ARG A 4 26.62 -58.00 -3.60
N GLY A 5 25.99 -56.89 -4.01
CA GLY A 5 26.12 -56.30 -5.33
C GLY A 5 27.13 -55.15 -5.27
N ALA A 6 28.11 -55.18 -6.16
CA ALA A 6 29.04 -54.08 -6.40
C ALA A 6 28.37 -53.09 -7.38
N ALA A 7 28.04 -51.88 -6.92
CA ALA A 7 27.62 -50.77 -7.77
C ALA A 7 27.68 -49.46 -6.97
N SER A 8 28.87 -48.94 -6.72
CA SER A 8 29.04 -47.65 -6.06
C SER A 8 30.34 -46.98 -6.50
N HIS A 9 30.50 -46.75 -7.80
CA HIS A 9 31.55 -45.86 -8.30
C HIS A 9 31.23 -45.11 -9.61
N LEU A 10 30.02 -45.25 -10.17
CA LEU A 10 29.67 -44.59 -11.45
C LEU A 10 28.78 -43.34 -11.34
N ALA A 11 28.41 -42.89 -10.14
CA ALA A 11 27.45 -41.78 -9.98
C ALA A 11 28.04 -40.42 -9.56
N VAL A 12 29.37 -40.30 -9.39
CA VAL A 12 29.98 -39.04 -8.89
C VAL A 12 30.79 -38.29 -9.96
N ILE A 13 30.91 -38.83 -11.18
CA ILE A 13 31.74 -38.22 -12.24
C ILE A 13 30.89 -37.47 -13.29
N CYS A 14 29.56 -37.40 -13.13
CA CYS A 14 28.68 -36.69 -14.07
C CYS A 14 28.34 -35.24 -13.68
N SER A 15 28.95 -34.68 -12.62
CA SER A 15 28.63 -33.31 -12.16
C SER A 15 29.73 -32.28 -12.36
N LEU A 16 30.77 -32.56 -13.16
CA LEU A 16 31.87 -31.62 -13.40
C LEU A 16 32.11 -31.23 -14.88
N LEU A 17 31.28 -31.66 -15.82
CA LEU A 17 31.45 -31.34 -17.26
C LEU A 17 30.15 -30.87 -17.94
N VAL A 18 29.37 -30.02 -17.27
CA VAL A 18 28.31 -29.22 -17.91
C VAL A 18 28.38 -27.79 -17.36
N PHE A 19 29.54 -27.13 -17.50
CA PHE A 19 29.68 -25.72 -17.11
C PHE A 19 30.41 -24.82 -18.10
N ILE A 20 30.90 -25.33 -19.23
CA ILE A 20 31.64 -24.46 -20.16
C ILE A 20 31.34 -24.86 -21.60
N ALA A 21 30.16 -24.47 -22.07
CA ALA A 21 29.94 -24.03 -23.45
C ALA A 21 28.47 -23.68 -23.65
N ILE A 22 28.25 -22.45 -24.11
CA ILE A 22 27.13 -21.90 -24.89
C ILE A 22 26.63 -20.62 -24.24
N SER A 23 27.23 -19.51 -24.67
CA SER A 23 26.57 -18.25 -25.03
C SER A 23 27.55 -17.09 -24.80
N THR A 24 28.44 -16.89 -25.78
CA THR A 24 28.97 -15.57 -26.07
C THR A 24 27.81 -14.73 -26.62
N SER A 25 27.01 -14.16 -25.73
CA SER A 25 26.03 -13.15 -26.09
C SER A 25 26.70 -11.78 -26.01
N LEU A 26 26.86 -11.22 -27.19
CA LEU A 26 27.42 -9.92 -27.50
C LEU A 26 26.69 -8.84 -26.67
N CYS A 27 27.44 -8.03 -25.92
CA CYS A 27 26.92 -6.82 -25.32
C CYS A 27 26.50 -5.85 -26.44
N SER A 28 25.25 -5.91 -26.86
CA SER A 28 24.66 -4.83 -27.65
C SER A 28 24.31 -3.70 -26.69
N ALA A 29 25.09 -2.61 -26.77
CA ALA A 29 24.71 -1.31 -26.27
C ALA A 29 23.44 -0.86 -27.01
N ALA A 30 22.28 -1.22 -26.47
CA ALA A 30 21.01 -0.67 -26.89
C ALA A 30 20.99 0.80 -26.45
N THR A 31 20.94 1.67 -27.45
CA THR A 31 20.77 3.11 -27.33
C THR A 31 19.63 3.43 -26.38
N TYR A 32 19.98 4.08 -25.27
CA TYR A 32 19.05 4.70 -24.34
C TYR A 32 18.24 5.74 -25.13
N GLN A 33 17.00 5.38 -25.46
CA GLN A 33 16.10 6.24 -26.20
C GLN A 33 15.77 7.44 -25.29
N SER A 34 16.18 8.61 -25.75
CA SER A 34 15.97 9.90 -25.11
C SER A 34 14.50 10.10 -24.75
N ARG A 35 14.21 10.10 -23.45
CA ARG A 35 12.97 10.66 -22.91
C ARG A 35 12.97 12.16 -23.22
N PRO A 36 11.93 12.75 -23.83
CA PRO A 36 11.88 14.19 -24.01
C PRO A 36 11.88 14.84 -22.62
N ALA A 37 12.89 15.69 -22.37
CA ALA A 37 12.95 16.51 -21.18
C ALA A 37 11.76 17.48 -21.18
N PHE A 38 11.01 17.54 -20.08
CA PHE A 38 10.07 18.63 -19.86
C PHE A 38 10.85 19.95 -19.84
N PRO A 39 10.36 21.02 -20.48
CA PRO A 39 11.02 22.32 -20.42
C PRO A 39 11.06 22.80 -18.97
N ALA A 40 12.28 22.95 -18.45
CA ALA A 40 12.51 23.65 -17.20
C ALA A 40 12.12 25.12 -17.40
N GLN A 41 11.08 25.58 -16.70
CA GLN A 41 10.75 26.99 -16.67
C GLN A 41 11.82 27.72 -15.86
N THR A 42 12.78 28.34 -16.56
CA THR A 42 13.72 29.30 -15.98
C THR A 42 13.07 30.68 -15.97
N GLY A 43 12.15 30.87 -15.02
CA GLY A 43 11.65 32.20 -14.63
C GLY A 43 12.05 32.46 -13.18
N PRO A 44 12.45 33.69 -12.80
CA PRO A 44 12.66 34.02 -11.40
C PRO A 44 11.31 33.96 -10.67
N VAL A 45 11.14 32.97 -9.80
CA VAL A 45 10.02 32.92 -8.87
C VAL A 45 10.22 34.04 -7.84
N GLN A 46 9.46 35.12 -7.98
CA GLN A 46 9.37 36.17 -6.96
C GLN A 46 8.67 35.61 -5.71
N PRO A 47 9.25 35.71 -4.51
CA PRO A 47 8.53 35.47 -3.28
C PRO A 47 7.67 36.70 -2.97
N SER A 48 6.34 36.58 -3.07
CA SER A 48 5.43 37.53 -2.44
C SER A 48 5.45 37.31 -0.92
N ILE A 49 6.26 38.12 -0.24
CA ILE A 49 6.23 38.26 1.22
C ILE A 49 4.93 38.97 1.59
N GLY A 50 4.04 38.29 2.31
CA GLY A 50 2.85 38.91 2.88
C GLY A 50 1.99 37.92 3.68
N GLY A 51 2.35 37.69 4.95
CA GLY A 51 1.50 36.94 5.88
C GLY A 51 2.27 36.25 7.00
N ASN A 52 2.57 36.99 8.06
CA ASN A 52 3.17 36.47 9.29
C ASN A 52 2.13 35.65 10.08
N SER A 53 2.23 34.32 10.03
CA SER A 53 1.93 33.43 11.16
C SER A 53 2.57 32.08 10.93
N LYS A 54 3.68 31.79 11.63
CA LYS A 54 4.06 30.42 11.98
C LYS A 54 3.00 29.87 12.93
N GLN A 55 1.84 29.53 12.40
CA GLN A 55 0.99 28.55 13.05
C GLN A 55 1.48 27.20 12.53
N PRO A 56 1.87 26.24 13.40
CA PRO A 56 2.02 24.87 12.92
C PRO A 56 0.70 24.51 12.25
N ALA A 57 0.76 23.99 11.01
CA ALA A 57 -0.42 23.53 10.29
C ALA A 57 -1.24 22.68 11.27
N ARG A 58 -2.46 23.10 11.57
CA ARG A 58 -3.33 22.43 12.52
C ARG A 58 -3.46 20.98 12.04
N ARG A 59 -2.82 20.05 12.75
CA ARG A 59 -2.99 18.61 12.48
C ARG A 59 -4.49 18.34 12.62
N VAL A 60 -5.15 18.07 11.51
CA VAL A 60 -6.56 17.67 11.52
C VAL A 60 -6.55 16.25 12.07
N MET A 61 -6.83 16.12 13.37
CA MET A 61 -6.91 14.82 14.02
C MET A 61 -8.33 14.29 13.85
N HIS A 62 -8.44 13.10 13.25
CA HIS A 62 -9.70 12.40 13.19
C HIS A 62 -10.15 12.00 14.62
N PRO A 63 -11.39 12.23 15.06
CA PRO A 63 -11.83 11.93 16.42
C PRO A 63 -11.64 10.46 16.83
N ALA A 64 -11.80 9.54 15.88
CA ALA A 64 -11.60 8.11 16.13
C ALA A 64 -10.17 7.74 16.56
N PHE A 65 -9.19 8.60 16.28
CA PHE A 65 -7.77 8.39 16.62
C PHE A 65 -7.31 9.18 17.85
N ALA A 66 -8.20 9.91 18.53
CA ALA A 66 -7.82 10.81 19.62
C ALA A 66 -7.01 10.13 20.74
N ASN A 67 -7.27 8.84 20.99
CA ASN A 67 -6.60 8.03 22.01
C ASN A 67 -5.78 6.86 21.45
N ALA A 68 -5.60 6.79 20.13
CA ALA A 68 -4.87 5.70 19.50
C ALA A 68 -3.41 5.67 19.98
N GLY A 69 -2.88 4.48 20.17
CA GLY A 69 -1.45 4.25 20.42
C GLY A 69 -0.97 4.63 21.81
N ARG A 70 -1.86 4.95 22.76
CA ARG A 70 -1.48 5.42 24.11
C ARG A 70 -1.13 4.31 25.09
N SER A 71 -1.55 3.08 24.81
CA SER A 71 -1.30 1.93 25.68
C SER A 71 -0.96 0.69 24.86
N PRO A 72 -0.14 -0.24 25.38
CA PRO A 72 0.17 -1.47 24.68
C PRO A 72 -1.07 -2.28 24.35
N GLY A 73 -1.13 -2.81 23.13
CA GLY A 73 -2.27 -3.56 22.65
C GLY A 73 -2.54 -3.36 21.17
N LEU A 74 -3.66 -3.93 20.74
CA LEU A 74 -4.13 -3.89 19.35
C LEU A 74 -5.39 -3.03 19.28
N GLU A 75 -5.41 -2.06 18.37
CA GLU A 75 -6.56 -1.23 18.06
C GLU A 75 -6.90 -1.42 16.58
N ILE A 76 -8.17 -1.66 16.26
CA ILE A 76 -8.62 -1.92 14.89
C ILE A 76 -9.77 -0.99 14.57
N TRP A 77 -9.73 -0.41 13.38
CA TRP A 77 -10.81 0.35 12.77
C TRP A 77 -11.18 -0.28 11.44
N ARG A 78 -12.47 -0.33 11.15
CA ARG A 78 -13.00 -0.66 9.84
C ARG A 78 -13.31 0.63 9.09
N ILE A 79 -13.05 0.65 7.80
CA ILE A 79 -13.42 1.81 6.96
C ILE A 79 -14.89 1.68 6.60
N GLU A 80 -15.67 2.70 6.93
CA GLU A 80 -17.08 2.79 6.57
C GLU A 80 -17.35 4.21 6.05
N ASN A 81 -17.75 4.35 4.77
CA ASN A 81 -18.04 5.66 4.16
C ASN A 81 -16.93 6.72 4.35
N PHE A 82 -15.67 6.37 4.03
CA PHE A 82 -14.46 7.19 4.22
C PHE A 82 -14.04 7.46 5.67
N GLU A 83 -14.72 6.89 6.66
CA GLU A 83 -14.45 7.13 8.08
C GLU A 83 -13.85 5.88 8.75
N PRO A 84 -12.85 6.04 9.65
CA PRO A 84 -12.37 4.95 10.49
C PRO A 84 -13.33 4.73 11.67
N VAL A 85 -14.07 3.63 11.65
CA VAL A 85 -15.00 3.22 12.71
C VAL A 85 -14.35 2.18 13.62
N PRO A 86 -14.29 2.36 14.95
CA PRO A 86 -13.72 1.38 15.85
C PRO A 86 -14.35 0.00 15.69
N TYR A 87 -13.51 -1.01 15.47
CA TYR A 87 -13.97 -2.38 15.26
C TYR A 87 -14.17 -3.08 16.62
N PRO A 88 -15.27 -3.80 16.84
CA PRO A 88 -15.53 -4.43 18.14
C PRO A 88 -14.42 -5.42 18.52
N PRO A 89 -13.86 -5.38 19.75
CA PRO A 89 -12.80 -6.30 20.17
C PRO A 89 -13.14 -7.78 20.03
N ASN A 90 -14.42 -8.14 20.19
CA ASN A 90 -14.91 -9.51 19.99
C ASN A 90 -14.80 -10.02 18.55
N ASN A 91 -14.59 -9.11 17.59
CA ASN A 91 -14.44 -9.43 16.17
C ASN A 91 -12.99 -9.38 15.71
N TYR A 92 -12.02 -9.08 16.59
CA TYR A 92 -10.61 -9.04 16.19
C TYR A 92 -10.18 -10.39 15.58
N GLY A 93 -9.52 -10.30 14.43
CA GLY A 93 -9.13 -11.45 13.61
C GLY A 93 -10.19 -11.90 12.61
N LYS A 94 -11.41 -11.35 12.63
CA LYS A 94 -12.42 -11.54 11.58
C LYS A 94 -12.43 -10.33 10.66
N PHE A 95 -12.10 -10.54 9.40
CA PHE A 95 -12.07 -9.49 8.38
C PHE A 95 -13.08 -9.79 7.28
N TYR A 96 -13.85 -8.78 6.89
CA TYR A 96 -14.77 -8.89 5.78
C TYR A 96 -14.02 -8.70 4.46
N THR A 97 -14.18 -9.62 3.51
CA THR A 97 -13.44 -9.60 2.23
C THR A 97 -13.78 -8.38 1.37
N GLY A 98 -14.96 -7.80 1.55
CA GLY A 98 -15.43 -6.58 0.90
C GLY A 98 -15.01 -5.28 1.57
N ASP A 99 -14.26 -5.33 2.68
CA ASP A 99 -13.94 -4.13 3.48
C ASP A 99 -12.42 -3.87 3.54
N SER A 100 -12.07 -2.65 3.94
CA SER A 100 -10.71 -2.27 4.34
C SER A 100 -10.62 -1.95 5.83
N PHE A 101 -9.47 -2.21 6.44
CA PHE A 101 -9.25 -2.03 7.87
C PHE A 101 -7.92 -1.33 8.14
N ILE A 102 -7.86 -0.62 9.28
CA ILE A 102 -6.62 -0.08 9.87
C ILE A 102 -6.38 -0.80 11.19
N ILE A 103 -5.17 -1.29 11.40
CA ILE A 103 -4.74 -2.03 12.58
C ILE A 103 -3.51 -1.34 13.15
N LEU A 104 -3.59 -0.88 14.39
CA LEU A 104 -2.46 -0.32 15.12
C LEU A 104 -2.04 -1.29 16.23
N ASN A 105 -0.79 -1.74 16.18
CA ASN A 105 -0.17 -2.52 17.25
C ASN A 105 0.80 -1.63 18.03
N THR A 106 0.52 -1.44 19.32
CA THR A 106 1.36 -0.67 20.25
C THR A 106 2.15 -1.61 21.14
N ARG A 107 3.48 -1.47 21.16
CA ARG A 107 4.40 -2.24 22.00
C ARG A 107 5.12 -1.31 22.96
N GLU A 108 5.27 -1.73 24.22
CA GLU A 108 6.09 -1.04 25.20
C GLU A 108 7.41 -1.76 25.41
N ASN A 109 8.51 -1.01 25.37
CA ASN A 109 9.82 -1.51 25.78
C ASN A 109 9.85 -1.73 27.31
N PRO A 110 10.08 -2.95 27.81
CA PRO A 110 10.04 -3.23 29.24
C PRO A 110 11.06 -2.43 30.08
N LYS A 111 12.17 -2.01 29.46
CA LYS A 111 13.26 -1.30 30.14
C LYS A 111 13.07 0.22 30.10
N SER A 112 12.84 0.78 28.91
CA SER A 112 12.75 2.24 28.73
C SER A 112 11.35 2.81 28.93
N LYS A 113 10.32 1.95 28.96
CA LYS A 113 8.90 2.36 28.98
C LYS A 113 8.46 3.15 27.74
N GLU A 114 9.29 3.15 26.71
CA GLU A 114 9.01 3.79 25.43
C GLU A 114 8.03 2.95 24.61
N LEU A 115 7.10 3.62 23.95
CA LEU A 115 6.16 2.99 23.04
C LEU A 115 6.70 2.97 21.61
N SER A 116 6.39 1.90 20.90
CA SER A 116 6.66 1.75 19.47
C SER A 116 5.42 1.19 18.80
N TRP A 117 5.24 1.51 17.52
CA TRP A 117 4.01 1.20 16.80
C TRP A 117 4.31 0.55 15.46
N ASP A 118 3.48 -0.42 15.09
CA ASP A 118 3.28 -0.83 13.71
C ASP A 118 1.84 -0.48 13.33
N VAL A 119 1.64 0.16 12.17
CA VAL A 119 0.32 0.44 11.62
C VAL A 119 0.17 -0.31 10.30
N HIS A 120 -0.91 -1.07 10.18
CA HIS A 120 -1.22 -1.87 9.01
C HIS A 120 -2.53 -1.37 8.42
N PHE A 121 -2.58 -1.21 7.10
CA PHE A 121 -3.86 -1.13 6.41
C PHE A 121 -4.07 -2.41 5.62
N TRP A 122 -5.13 -3.13 6.00
CA TRP A 122 -5.50 -4.40 5.41
C TRP A 122 -6.58 -4.19 4.37
N LEU A 123 -6.39 -4.78 3.19
CA LEU A 123 -7.27 -4.64 2.04
C LEU A 123 -7.88 -5.99 1.68
N GLY A 124 -9.20 -6.10 1.82
CA GLY A 124 -9.94 -7.28 1.44
C GLY A 124 -9.91 -7.51 -0.07
N SER A 125 -10.08 -8.76 -0.50
CA SER A 125 -10.02 -9.12 -1.93
C SER A 125 -11.10 -8.45 -2.78
N GLU A 126 -12.20 -8.03 -2.15
CA GLU A 126 -13.39 -7.43 -2.77
C GLU A 126 -13.61 -5.97 -2.31
N THR A 127 -12.65 -5.37 -1.59
CA THR A 127 -12.80 -4.01 -1.08
C THR A 127 -12.96 -2.98 -2.20
N SER A 128 -13.81 -1.98 -1.94
CA SER A 128 -14.05 -0.90 -2.88
C SER A 128 -12.86 0.07 -2.97
N THR A 129 -12.77 0.81 -4.07
CA THR A 129 -11.64 1.72 -4.32
C THR A 129 -11.59 2.87 -3.31
N ASP A 130 -12.75 3.38 -2.90
CA ASP A 130 -12.85 4.41 -1.87
C ASP A 130 -12.35 3.91 -0.51
N GLU A 131 -12.74 2.70 -0.10
CA GLU A 131 -12.31 2.12 1.17
C GLU A 131 -10.80 1.90 1.20
N ALA A 132 -10.24 1.32 0.14
CA ALA A 132 -8.80 1.10 0.04
C ALA A 132 -8.02 2.42 0.05
N GLY A 133 -8.51 3.43 -0.67
CA GLY A 133 -7.92 4.76 -0.69
C GLY A 133 -8.02 5.47 0.66
N ALA A 134 -9.18 5.38 1.32
CA ALA A 134 -9.40 5.94 2.65
C ALA A 134 -8.51 5.26 3.68
N ALA A 135 -8.38 3.93 3.68
CA ALA A 135 -7.51 3.18 4.58
C ALA A 135 -6.05 3.66 4.48
N ALA A 136 -5.54 3.85 3.26
CA ALA A 136 -4.19 4.35 3.03
C ALA A 136 -4.02 5.79 3.54
N ILE A 137 -4.93 6.71 3.21
CA ILE A 137 -4.86 8.12 3.64
C ILE A 137 -4.98 8.25 5.17
N LEU A 138 -5.93 7.56 5.77
CA LEU A 138 -6.17 7.59 7.21
C LEU A 138 -5.02 6.95 7.99
N THR A 139 -4.33 5.96 7.42
CA THR A 139 -3.10 5.40 8.01
C THR A 139 -1.98 6.45 8.08
N VAL A 140 -1.79 7.25 7.02
CA VAL A 140 -0.83 8.37 7.04
C VAL A 140 -1.21 9.41 8.09
N GLN A 141 -2.51 9.71 8.24
CA GLN A 141 -2.97 10.63 9.29
C GLN A 141 -2.70 10.08 10.70
N LEU A 142 -2.91 8.78 10.91
CA LEU A 142 -2.61 8.13 12.19
C LEU A 142 -1.11 8.14 12.50
N ASP A 143 -0.26 7.93 11.49
CA ASP A 143 1.19 8.07 11.62
C ASP A 143 1.61 9.49 12.03
N ASP A 144 1.06 10.52 11.36
CA ASP A 144 1.28 11.92 11.72
C ASP A 144 0.85 12.26 13.16
N ILE A 145 -0.26 11.67 13.63
CA ILE A 145 -0.75 11.81 15.01
C ILE A 145 0.28 11.24 16.01
N LEU A 146 0.90 10.12 15.66
CA LEU A 146 1.95 9.46 16.44
C LEU A 146 3.36 9.96 16.07
N ASN A 147 3.44 11.18 15.54
CA ASN A 147 4.68 11.90 15.25
C ASN A 147 5.64 11.22 14.25
N GLY A 148 5.13 10.43 13.31
CA GLY A 148 5.98 9.69 12.37
C GLY A 148 6.64 8.45 13.00
N GLY A 149 6.20 8.04 14.19
CA GLY A 149 6.75 6.90 14.93
C GLY A 149 6.36 5.52 14.38
N PRO A 150 5.11 5.31 13.96
CA PRO A 150 4.68 4.04 13.37
C PRO A 150 5.46 3.60 12.11
N VAL A 151 5.72 2.30 12.02
CA VAL A 151 6.08 1.66 10.74
C VAL A 151 4.80 1.31 9.99
N GLN A 152 4.65 1.79 8.75
CA GLN A 152 3.47 1.54 7.92
C GLN A 152 3.62 0.26 7.09
N HIS A 153 2.59 -0.59 7.13
CA HIS A 153 2.54 -1.87 6.42
C HIS A 153 1.28 -1.95 5.56
N ARG A 154 1.44 -2.33 4.29
CA ARG A 154 0.31 -2.65 3.41
C ARG A 154 0.06 -4.15 3.46
N GLU A 155 -1.11 -4.54 3.93
CA GLU A 155 -1.52 -5.94 4.03
C GLU A 155 -2.63 -6.20 3.00
N VAL A 156 -2.49 -7.23 2.19
CA VAL A 156 -3.52 -7.67 1.25
C VAL A 156 -3.96 -9.05 1.67
N GLN A 157 -5.27 -9.30 1.61
CA GLN A 157 -5.82 -10.62 1.86
C GLN A 157 -5.02 -11.73 1.16
N ASP A 158 -4.74 -12.81 1.90
CA ASP A 158 -3.97 -13.99 1.47
C ASP A 158 -2.46 -13.73 1.24
N HIS A 159 -1.98 -12.51 1.47
CA HIS A 159 -0.59 -12.09 1.27
C HIS A 159 -0.06 -11.28 2.47
N GLU A 160 -0.65 -11.47 3.64
CA GLU A 160 -0.29 -10.72 4.83
C GLU A 160 1.10 -11.10 5.35
N SER A 161 1.77 -10.11 5.93
CA SER A 161 3.03 -10.31 6.61
C SER A 161 2.88 -11.25 7.81
N GLN A 162 3.94 -12.00 8.10
CA GLN A 162 3.99 -12.84 9.30
C GLN A 162 3.87 -12.02 10.59
N LEU A 163 4.31 -10.76 10.55
CA LEU A 163 4.14 -9.81 11.65
C LEU A 163 2.65 -9.56 11.94
N PHE A 164 1.88 -9.23 10.90
CA PHE A 164 0.44 -9.00 11.01
C PHE A 164 -0.31 -10.24 11.49
N LEU A 165 -0.05 -11.39 10.86
CA LEU A 165 -0.69 -12.66 11.24
C LEU A 165 -0.37 -13.04 12.69
N GLY A 166 0.83 -12.72 13.18
CA GLY A 166 1.26 -12.98 14.55
C GLY A 166 0.46 -12.24 15.63
N TYR A 167 -0.30 -11.21 15.29
CA TYR A 167 -1.16 -10.50 16.26
C TYR A 167 -2.40 -11.31 16.65
N PHE A 168 -2.89 -12.18 15.77
CA PHE A 168 -4.13 -12.93 15.96
C PHE A 168 -3.81 -14.36 16.39
N LYS A 169 -3.72 -14.59 17.71
CA LYS A 169 -3.34 -15.91 18.29
C LYS A 169 -4.22 -17.08 17.85
N ASN A 170 -5.48 -16.80 17.50
CA ASN A 170 -6.44 -17.79 17.02
C ASN A 170 -6.51 -17.85 15.48
N GLY A 171 -5.56 -17.21 14.79
CA GLY A 171 -5.56 -17.02 13.35
C GLY A 171 -6.47 -15.89 12.89
N VAL A 172 -6.33 -15.58 11.60
CA VAL A 172 -7.21 -14.68 10.85
C VAL A 172 -8.30 -15.51 10.17
N ARG A 173 -9.53 -14.97 10.12
CA ARG A 173 -10.67 -15.52 9.40
C ARG A 173 -11.24 -14.47 8.45
N TYR A 174 -11.51 -14.89 7.23
CA TYR A 174 -12.22 -14.08 6.24
C TYR A 174 -13.71 -14.41 6.26
N GLU A 175 -14.53 -13.36 6.30
CA GLU A 175 -15.98 -13.42 6.21
C GLU A 175 -16.40 -12.73 4.90
N GLN A 176 -17.38 -13.31 4.21
CA GLN A 176 -17.86 -12.74 2.95
C GLN A 176 -18.72 -11.50 3.19
N GLY A 177 -18.72 -10.58 2.22
CA GLY A 177 -19.48 -9.33 2.27
C GLY A 177 -18.68 -8.18 2.87
N GLY A 178 -19.38 -7.15 3.32
CA GLY A 178 -18.79 -5.89 3.77
C GLY A 178 -19.82 -4.78 3.89
N VAL A 179 -19.39 -3.57 4.20
CA VAL A 179 -20.18 -2.35 4.04
C VAL A 179 -20.20 -1.95 2.56
N GLY A 180 -21.16 -1.09 2.20
CA GLY A 180 -21.23 -0.57 0.84
C GLY A 180 -20.21 0.53 0.61
N SER A 181 -19.73 0.65 -0.63
CA SER A 181 -18.90 1.78 -1.08
C SER A 181 -19.56 3.12 -0.72
N GLY A 182 -18.76 4.05 -0.22
CA GLY A 182 -19.14 5.43 0.06
C GLY A 182 -19.21 6.32 -1.18
N PHE A 183 -18.77 5.84 -2.36
CA PHE A 183 -18.92 6.60 -3.59
C PHE A 183 -20.40 6.73 -3.99
N LYS A 184 -20.79 7.94 -4.39
CA LYS A 184 -22.07 8.15 -5.08
C LYS A 184 -21.89 7.71 -6.53
N HIS A 185 -22.83 6.90 -7.02
CA HIS A 185 -22.87 6.55 -8.43
C HIS A 185 -23.13 7.81 -9.27
N VAL A 186 -22.25 8.06 -10.25
CA VAL A 186 -22.40 9.15 -11.22
C VAL A 186 -22.32 8.54 -12.62
N GLU A 187 -23.32 8.80 -13.46
CA GLU A 187 -23.29 8.43 -14.88
C GLU A 187 -22.42 9.45 -15.63
N THR A 188 -21.27 9.01 -16.15
CA THR A 188 -20.38 9.88 -16.94
C THR A 188 -20.92 10.03 -18.36
N ASN A 189 -21.43 11.21 -18.72
CA ASN A 189 -21.76 11.55 -20.10
C ASN A 189 -20.47 11.63 -20.93
N ALA A 190 -20.14 10.57 -21.66
CA ALA A 190 -18.98 10.53 -22.55
C ALA A 190 -19.23 11.36 -23.82
N GLN A 191 -18.98 12.67 -23.77
CA GLN A 191 -18.91 13.53 -24.95
C GLN A 191 -17.48 14.02 -25.13
N GLY A 192 -16.65 13.15 -25.72
CA GLY A 192 -15.47 13.58 -26.45
C GLY A 192 -15.94 14.19 -27.77
N GLU A 193 -16.24 15.49 -27.78
CA GLU A 193 -16.45 16.22 -29.03
C GLU A 193 -15.14 16.19 -29.83
N LYS A 194 -15.11 15.26 -30.78
CA LYS A 194 -14.16 15.21 -31.87
C LYS A 194 -14.22 16.57 -32.56
N ARG A 195 -13.19 17.40 -32.40
CA ARG A 195 -13.01 18.61 -33.21
C ARG A 195 -12.83 18.18 -34.66
N GLU A 196 -13.95 17.97 -35.36
CA GLU A 196 -13.96 17.78 -36.80
C GLU A 196 -13.49 19.06 -37.47
N SER A 197 -12.64 18.85 -38.47
CA SER A 197 -12.03 19.85 -39.33
C SER A 197 -13.07 20.84 -39.88
N LEU A 198 -13.03 22.09 -39.42
CA LEU A 198 -13.54 23.15 -40.28
C LEU A 198 -12.46 23.49 -41.31
N ARG A 199 -12.69 22.94 -42.51
CA ARG A 199 -12.22 23.49 -43.77
C ARG A 199 -12.76 24.93 -43.86
N PHE A 200 -11.96 25.89 -43.42
CA PHE A 200 -11.92 27.23 -43.99
C PHE A 200 -10.67 27.21 -44.87
N ILE A 201 -10.63 27.63 -46.14
CA ILE A 201 -11.40 28.63 -46.86
C ILE A 201 -11.34 28.18 -48.33
N ASP A 202 -12.47 27.96 -48.97
CA ASP A 202 -12.60 28.27 -50.39
C ASP A 202 -13.43 29.55 -50.47
N GLU A 203 -13.20 30.34 -51.52
CA GLU A 203 -13.96 31.52 -51.93
C GLU A 203 -13.64 32.87 -51.25
N GLN A 204 -12.58 33.52 -51.76
CA GLN A 204 -12.61 34.96 -52.05
C GLN A 204 -11.92 35.23 -53.40
N GLY A 205 -12.74 35.59 -54.39
CA GLY A 205 -12.42 36.55 -55.47
C GLY A 205 -11.39 36.15 -56.52
#